data_AF-A0A841FH39-F1
#
_entry.id   AF-A0A841FH39-F1
#
_cell.length_a   1.000
_cell.length_b   1.000
_cell.length_c   1.000
_cell.angle_alpha   90.00
_cell.angle_beta   90.00
_cell.angle_gamma   90.00
#
_symmetry.space_group_name_H-M   'P 1'
#
loop_
_entity.id
_entity.type
_entity.pdbx_description
1 polymer ?
#
loop_
_entity_poly.entity_id
_entity_poly.type
_entity_poly.pdbx_seq_one_letter_code
_entity_poly.pdbx_strand_id
1 'polypeptide(L)'
;MDTIGKIMISESGLAHVPQCGHLSWTRPGEQKPKWGWVPDATKEMWNSITTTTPLVATEGDRGLKAERRCSNCYPGMPGDPWV
;
A
#
# COMPACT_ATOMS: atom_id res chain seq x y z
N MET A 1 5.68 -18.38 0.98
CA MET A 1 4.71 -17.29 1.14
C MET A 1 4.80 -16.43 -0.11
N ASP A 2 3.69 -16.23 -0.82
CA ASP A 2 3.69 -15.38 -2.01
C ASP A 2 3.72 -13.91 -1.57
N THR A 3 4.90 -13.30 -1.61
CA THR A 3 5.08 -11.87 -1.35
C THR A 3 4.56 -11.05 -2.53
N ILE A 4 4.06 -9.85 -2.25
CA ILE A 4 3.58 -8.88 -3.25
C ILE A 4 4.38 -7.57 -3.19
N GLY A 5 5.54 -7.62 -2.54
CA GLY A 5 6.38 -6.46 -2.28
C GLY A 5 5.81 -5.57 -1.17
N LYS A 6 5.67 -4.28 -1.44
CA LYS A 6 5.28 -3.27 -0.45
C LYS A 6 3.80 -2.92 -0.56
N ILE A 7 3.10 -2.83 0.57
CA ILE A 7 1.78 -2.18 0.62
C ILE A 7 1.96 -0.74 1.08
N MET A 8 1.54 0.21 0.26
CA MET A 8 1.51 1.64 0.56
C MET A 8 0.17 2.02 1.20
N ILE A 9 0.17 2.88 2.20
CA ILE A 9 -1.01 3.31 2.96
C ILE A 9 -1.15 4.82 2.85
N SER A 10 -2.28 5.27 2.30
CA SER A 10 -2.61 6.70 2.18
C SER A 10 -3.21 7.25 3.47
N GLU A 11 -3.21 8.58 3.62
CA GLU A 11 -3.90 9.27 4.72
C GLU A 11 -5.42 9.02 4.72
N SER A 12 -6.00 8.68 3.57
CA SER A 12 -7.42 8.30 3.44
C SER A 12 -7.73 6.87 3.88
N GLY A 13 -6.73 6.13 4.37
CA GLY A 13 -6.89 4.76 4.87
C GLY A 13 -7.08 3.71 3.78
N LEU A 14 -6.52 3.94 2.58
CA LEU A 14 -6.49 2.99 1.48
C LEU A 14 -5.13 2.33 1.34
N ALA A 15 -5.13 1.02 1.12
CA ALA A 15 -3.96 0.24 0.73
C ALA A 15 -3.77 0.27 -0.79
N HIS A 16 -2.53 0.46 -1.22
CA HIS A 16 -2.10 0.50 -2.62
C HIS A 16 -0.90 -0.43 -2.83
N VAL A 17 -0.79 -0.99 -4.04
CA VAL A 17 0.46 -1.63 -4.51
C VAL A 17 1.38 -0.58 -5.14
N PRO A 18 2.71 -0.79 -5.23
CA PRO A 18 3.69 0.24 -5.63
C PRO A 18 3.51 0.79 -7.05
N GLN A 19 2.82 0.06 -7.91
CA GLN A 19 2.52 0.43 -9.29
C GLN A 19 1.11 1.02 -9.48
N CYS A 20 0.44 1.41 -8.39
CA CYS A 20 -0.83 2.09 -8.48
C CYS A 20 -0.66 3.51 -9.03
N GLY A 21 -1.39 3.86 -10.10
CA GLY A 21 -1.39 5.21 -10.67
C GLY A 21 -1.93 6.31 -9.73
N HIS A 22 -2.50 5.94 -8.58
CA HIS A 22 -2.92 6.88 -7.53
C HIS A 22 -1.82 7.22 -6.53
N LEU A 23 -0.65 6.57 -6.62
CA LEU A 23 0.53 6.98 -5.87
C LEU A 23 1.04 8.29 -6.46
N SER A 24 0.41 9.40 -6.06
CA SER A 24 0.94 10.72 -6.35
C SER A 24 2.15 10.94 -5.46
N TRP A 25 3.33 10.73 -6.05
CA TRP A 25 4.55 11.32 -5.51
C TRP A 25 4.42 12.82 -5.71
N THR A 26 4.47 13.57 -4.61
CA THR A 26 4.34 15.04 -4.49
C THR A 26 4.65 15.82 -5.77
N ARG A 27 3.74 16.71 -6.17
CA ARG A 27 4.09 17.74 -7.16
C ARG A 27 5.13 18.69 -6.57
N PRO A 28 6.02 19.31 -7.38
CA PRO A 28 6.94 20.32 -6.87
C PRO A 28 6.18 21.44 -6.15
N GLY A 29 6.50 21.67 -4.87
CA GLY A 29 5.88 22.71 -4.04
C GLY A 29 4.78 22.22 -3.09
N GLU A 30 4.30 20.98 -3.20
CA GLU A 30 3.42 20.37 -2.21
C GLU A 30 4.24 19.73 -1.08
N GLN A 31 3.69 19.70 0.14
CA GLN A 31 4.25 18.85 1.20
C GLN A 31 4.12 17.39 0.77
N LYS A 32 5.20 16.60 0.93
CA LYS A 32 5.17 15.17 0.59
C LYS A 32 3.96 14.52 1.26
N PRO A 33 3.02 13.89 0.53
CA PRO A 33 1.97 13.11 1.17
C PRO A 33 2.62 12.14 2.14
N LYS A 34 2.15 12.14 3.38
CA LYS A 34 2.67 11.25 4.40
C LYS A 34 2.17 9.86 4.06
N TRP A 35 3.03 9.05 3.49
CA TRP A 35 2.75 7.64 3.23
C TRP A 35 3.26 6.81 4.39
N GLY A 36 2.43 5.88 4.84
CA GLY A 36 2.86 4.73 5.61
C GLY A 36 3.05 3.54 4.67
N TRP A 37 3.86 2.56 5.04
CA TRP A 37 3.92 1.31 4.29
C TRP A 37 4.26 0.11 5.17
N VAL A 38 3.96 -1.07 4.62
CA VAL A 38 4.37 -2.36 5.15
C VAL A 38 5.29 -3.01 4.10
N PRO A 39 6.58 -3.22 4.39
CA PRO A 39 7.48 -3.95 3.50
C PRO A 39 7.14 -5.45 3.51
N ASP A 40 7.59 -6.15 2.48
CA ASP A 40 7.52 -7.62 2.37
C ASP A 40 6.13 -8.22 2.64
N ALA A 41 5.09 -7.49 2.24
CA ALA A 41 3.72 -7.89 2.44
C ALA A 41 3.37 -9.12 1.60
N THR A 42 2.50 -9.97 2.13
CA THR A 42 2.01 -11.17 1.45
C THR A 42 0.67 -10.93 0.77
N LYS A 43 0.30 -11.79 -0.18
CA LYS A 43 -1.07 -11.82 -0.75
C LYS A 43 -2.14 -11.96 0.33
N GLU A 44 -1.85 -12.74 1.38
CA GLU A 44 -2.76 -12.94 2.51
C GLU A 44 -2.98 -11.65 3.29
N MET A 45 -1.90 -10.94 3.63
CA MET A 45 -1.97 -9.64 4.29
C MET A 45 -2.76 -8.61 3.47
N TRP A 46 -2.60 -8.61 2.15
CA TRP A 46 -3.42 -7.76 1.27
C TRP A 46 -4.89 -8.15 1.30
N ASN A 47 -5.20 -9.44 1.20
CA ASN A 47 -6.57 -9.93 1.14
C ASN A 47 -7.33 -9.82 2.48
N SER A 48 -6.62 -9.75 3.61
CA SER A 48 -7.22 -9.61 4.94
C SER A 48 -7.65 -8.18 5.28
N ILE A 49 -7.25 -7.17 4.49
CA ILE A 49 -7.51 -5.76 4.79
C ILE A 49 -9.02 -5.46 4.76
N THR A 50 -9.54 -5.12 5.93
CA THR A 50 -10.94 -4.74 6.15
C THR A 50 -11.04 -3.71 7.27
N THR A 51 -12.24 -3.16 7.50
CA THR A 51 -12.48 -2.25 8.65
C THR A 51 -12.32 -2.94 10.00
N THR A 52 -12.56 -4.25 10.08
CA THR A 52 -12.37 -5.05 11.31
C THR A 52 -10.95 -5.57 11.48
N THR A 53 -10.18 -5.60 10.38
CA THR A 53 -8.78 -6.05 10.37
C THR A 53 -7.95 -5.05 9.55
N PRO A 54 -7.74 -3.84 10.09
CA PRO A 54 -6.95 -2.82 9.42
C PRO A 54 -5.47 -3.22 9.36
N LEU A 55 -4.81 -2.90 8.25
CA LEU A 55 -3.37 -3.05 8.12
C LEU A 55 -2.69 -1.76 8.60
N VAL A 56 -1.81 -1.85 9.59
CA VAL A 56 -1.09 -0.70 10.15
C VAL A 56 0.27 -0.56 9.46
N ALA A 57 0.65 0.67 9.14
CA ALA A 57 1.97 0.96 8.60
C ALA A 57 3.08 0.62 9.61
N THR A 58 4.10 -0.09 9.18
CA THR A 58 5.29 -0.37 10.00
C THR A 58 6.43 0.60 9.72
N GLU A 59 6.41 1.23 8.54
CA GLU A 59 7.42 2.16 8.04
C GLU A 59 6.75 3.44 7.49
N GLY A 60 7.52 4.51 7.34
CA GLY A 60 6.98 5.82 6.95
C GLY A 60 6.18 6.46 8.08
N ASP A 61 4.98 6.94 7.77
CA ASP A 61 4.02 7.39 8.80
C ASP A 61 3.31 6.19 9.44
N ARG A 62 3.85 5.76 10.59
CA ARG A 62 3.34 4.65 11.40
C ARG A 62 2.01 4.93 12.10
N GLY A 63 1.50 6.16 12.01
CA GLY A 63 0.16 6.52 12.46
C GLY A 63 -0.93 6.10 11.47
N LEU A 64 -0.56 5.73 10.24
CA LEU A 64 -1.51 5.37 9.19
C LEU A 64 -1.92 3.90 9.23
N LYS A 65 -3.20 3.68 8.94
CA LYS A 65 -3.80 2.35 8.81
C LYS A 65 -4.69 2.28 7.58
N ALA A 66 -4.63 1.16 6.86
CA ALA A 66 -5.53 0.88 5.76
C ALA A 66 -6.69 0.01 6.24
N GLU A 67 -7.91 0.47 6.01
CA GLU A 67 -9.15 -0.27 6.30
C GLU A 67 -9.77 -0.85 5.02
N ARG A 68 -9.31 -0.38 3.86
CA ARG A 68 -9.81 -0.78 2.54
C ARG A 68 -8.65 -0.89 1.57
N ARG A 69 -8.83 -1.74 0.55
CA ARG A 69 -7.94 -1.82 -0.60
C ARG A 69 -8.39 -0.82 -1.67
N CYS A 70 -7.43 -0.24 -2.38
CA CYS A 70 -7.74 0.47 -3.61
C CYS A 70 -8.34 -0.52 -4.62
N SER A 71 -9.53 -0.23 -5.13
CA SER A 71 -10.27 -1.08 -6.07
C SER A 71 -9.54 -1.33 -7.39
N ASN A 72 -8.58 -0.46 -7.74
CA ASN A 72 -7.83 -0.53 -8.99
C ASN A 72 -6.46 -1.21 -8.79
N CYS A 73 -6.14 -1.66 -7.58
CA CYS A 73 -4.91 -2.38 -7.27
C CYS A 73 -5.18 -3.89 -7.27
N TYR A 74 -4.41 -4.63 -8.06
CA TYR A 74 -4.42 -6.08 -8.04
C TYR A 74 -3.04 -6.60 -7.62
N PRO A 75 -2.95 -7.44 -6.59
CA PRO A 75 -1.71 -8.07 -6.20
C PRO A 75 -1.31 -9.11 -7.25
N GLY A 76 -0.11 -8.97 -7.83
CA GLY A 76 0.49 -10.00 -8.69
C GLY A 76 0.14 -9.94 -10.17
N MET A 77 0.13 -8.76 -10.81
CA MET A 77 0.28 -8.75 -12.28
C MET A 77 1.65 -9.34 -12.66
N PRO A 78 1.72 -10.40 -13.48
CA PRO A 78 2.98 -10.92 -13.98
C PRO A 78 3.67 -9.87 -14.86
N GLY A 79 4.94 -9.58 -14.62
CA GLY A 79 5.74 -8.64 -15.43
C GLY A 79 6.63 -7.65 -14.67
N ASP A 80 6.76 -7.77 -13.35
CA ASP A 80 7.74 -7.00 -12.56
C ASP A 80 9.18 -7.51 -12.88
N PRO A 81 10.13 -6.64 -13.26
CA PRO A 81 11.46 -7.06 -13.75
C PRO A 81 12.44 -7.56 -12.68
N TRP A 82 11.95 -7.86 -11.47
CA TRP A 82 12.73 -8.44 -10.36
C TRP A 82 12.27 -9.85 -9.99
N VAL A 83 11.98 -10.67 -11.01
CA VAL A 83 12.02 -12.13 -10.93
C VAL A 83 13.13 -12.67 -11.83
#